data_AF-A0A8D9G3D5-F1
#
_entry.id   AF-A0A8D9G3D5-F1
#
_cell.length_a   1.000
_cell.length_b   1.000
_cell.length_c   1.000
_cell.angle_alpha   90.00
_cell.angle_beta   90.00
_cell.angle_gamma   90.00
#
_symmetry.space_group_name_H-M   'P 1'
#
loop_
_entity.id
_entity.type
_entity.pdbx_description
1 polymer ?
#
loop_
_entity_poly.entity_id
_entity_poly.type
_entity_poly.pdbx_seq_one_letter_code
_entity_poly.pdbx_strand_id
1 'polypeptide(L)'
;IDPLYTRGSNINIERSNLSTMEKGVPVELTRGSANWARVVEEIVKLEKKTFPKHESLAQTFDGELRKRNAGLLYVSSDGETLGYVMYAWPSSLSASITKLAVKESCRRQGHGEALLRAAIDKCRSRKDNTSVPRASNSSYLKPLPPEPHDRGATIDIPLDSEKVSSISSPFFPFNVCSKSGFCLKDLRAKEMELQAKENELNRKEQELKRREDAIAKTGVVIEEKNWPDFFPLIHHDIPNEIPIHLQKIQYVAFTTLLGLVGCLLWNIVAVTVAWIKGGGPTIWLMSIIYFIAGVPGAYVLWYRPLYRASRTDSALKFGTFFVFYVFHIAFCGFAAVAPPVIFQGKSLTGFLPALELLTTNAAVGILYFIGAGFFCIETLLNIWVIQQVYAYFRGSGKAAQMKREAATSTLMRAL
;
A
#
# COMPACT_ATOMS: atom_id res chain seq x y z
N ILE A 1 63.78 5.31 57.74
CA ILE A 1 64.04 3.97 57.17
C ILE A 1 63.05 3.78 56.03
N ASP A 2 63.45 4.14 54.82
CA ASP A 2 63.01 3.45 53.59
C ASP A 2 63.81 2.13 53.47
N PRO A 3 63.55 1.18 52.54
CA PRO A 3 62.52 1.09 51.49
C PRO A 3 61.94 -0.36 51.27
N LEU A 4 61.24 -0.54 50.14
CA LEU A 4 60.97 -1.78 49.34
C LEU A 4 59.57 -2.40 49.54
N TYR A 5 58.82 -2.85 48.53
CA TYR A 5 58.87 -2.85 47.06
C TYR A 5 57.59 -3.62 46.59
N THR A 6 57.23 -3.50 45.30
CA THR A 6 56.07 -4.05 44.55
C THR A 6 54.72 -3.36 44.80
N ARG A 7 54.12 -2.53 43.94
CA ARG A 7 54.19 -2.20 42.50
C ARG A 7 53.98 -3.38 41.53
N GLY A 8 52.78 -3.45 40.96
CA GLY A 8 52.57 -3.70 39.53
C GLY A 8 52.02 -5.06 39.13
N SER A 9 50.70 -5.22 39.11
CA SER A 9 50.04 -6.32 38.36
C SER A 9 48.56 -6.05 38.10
N ASN A 10 48.22 -4.98 37.37
CA ASN A 10 46.88 -4.81 36.80
C ASN A 10 46.88 -3.95 35.51
N ILE A 11 47.88 -4.15 34.64
CA ILE A 11 47.97 -3.41 33.36
C ILE A 11 48.28 -4.31 32.14
N ASN A 12 48.19 -5.63 32.28
CA ASN A 12 48.60 -6.57 31.20
C ASN A 12 47.52 -7.58 30.74
N ILE A 13 46.26 -7.44 31.15
CA ILE A 13 45.16 -8.26 30.59
C ILE A 13 44.33 -7.49 29.54
N GLU A 14 44.52 -6.17 29.42
CA GLU A 14 43.80 -5.32 28.44
C GLU A 14 44.63 -4.98 27.18
N ARG A 15 45.76 -5.67 26.96
CA ARG A 15 46.62 -5.49 25.77
C ARG A 15 46.81 -6.74 24.90
N SER A 16 46.14 -7.85 25.20
CA SER A 16 46.29 -9.11 24.46
C SER A 16 45.09 -9.54 23.60
N ASN A 17 44.07 -8.69 23.45
CA ASN A 17 42.99 -8.90 22.46
C ASN A 17 43.10 -7.94 21.25
N LEU A 18 44.31 -7.43 21.00
CA LEU A 18 44.61 -6.54 19.89
C LEU A 18 45.52 -7.23 18.86
N SER A 19 45.16 -8.42 18.37
CA SER A 19 45.79 -9.01 17.18
C SER A 19 45.18 -10.35 16.74
N THR A 20 43.87 -10.39 16.44
CA THR A 20 43.31 -11.32 15.44
C THR A 20 41.85 -10.97 15.18
N MET A 21 41.60 -9.89 14.44
CA MET A 21 40.34 -9.81 13.71
C MET A 21 40.42 -10.86 12.61
N GLU A 22 39.70 -11.96 12.81
CA GLU A 22 39.53 -13.04 11.84
C GLU A 22 39.15 -12.41 10.49
N LYS A 23 40.02 -12.60 9.48
CA LYS A 23 39.91 -11.90 8.19
C LYS A 23 38.56 -12.23 7.55
N GLY A 24 37.76 -11.21 7.31
CA GLY A 24 36.52 -11.32 6.52
C GLY A 24 35.27 -11.74 7.27
N VAL A 25 35.29 -11.87 8.61
CA VAL A 25 34.11 -12.21 9.41
C VAL A 25 33.25 -10.96 9.69
N PRO A 26 31.92 -11.00 9.48
CA PRO A 26 31.03 -9.89 9.84
C PRO A 26 30.98 -9.64 11.35
N VAL A 27 31.22 -8.40 11.77
CA VAL A 27 31.21 -7.96 13.18
C VAL A 27 30.08 -6.95 13.39
N GLU A 28 29.39 -7.04 14.52
CA GLU A 28 28.34 -6.09 14.91
C GLU A 28 28.94 -4.81 15.47
N LEU A 29 28.51 -3.67 14.93
CA LEU A 29 28.93 -2.38 15.46
C LEU A 29 28.14 -2.06 16.74
N THR A 30 28.81 -2.17 17.88
CA THR A 30 28.24 -1.87 19.19
C THR A 30 28.47 -0.42 19.58
N ARG A 31 27.41 0.25 20.06
CA ARG A 31 27.47 1.66 20.44
C ARG A 31 28.43 1.86 21.62
N GLY A 32 29.38 2.78 21.47
CA GLY A 32 30.38 3.08 22.50
C GLY A 32 31.63 2.20 22.44
N SER A 33 31.78 1.37 21.41
CA SER A 33 33.03 0.64 21.18
C SER A 33 34.19 1.61 20.89
N ALA A 34 35.40 1.24 21.28
CA ALA A 34 36.60 2.07 21.09
C ALA A 34 36.89 2.40 19.61
N ASN A 35 36.38 1.57 18.68
CA ASN A 35 36.53 1.74 17.24
C ASN A 35 35.31 2.37 16.55
N TRP A 36 34.28 2.79 17.29
CA TRP A 36 33.03 3.34 16.73
C TRP A 36 33.27 4.47 15.74
N ALA A 37 33.96 5.53 16.16
CA ALA A 37 34.18 6.72 15.35
C ALA A 37 34.90 6.40 14.03
N ARG A 38 35.94 5.56 14.11
CA ARG A 38 36.72 5.13 12.95
C ARG A 38 35.89 4.31 11.97
N VAL A 39 35.13 3.32 12.45
CA VAL A 39 34.33 2.44 11.58
C VAL A 39 33.18 3.22 10.93
N VAL A 40 32.52 4.11 11.67
CA VAL A 40 31.45 4.96 11.12
C VAL A 40 31.99 5.88 10.03
N GLU A 41 33.14 6.51 10.25
CA GLU A 41 33.77 7.39 9.25
C GLU A 41 34.08 6.64 7.95
N GLU A 42 34.64 5.43 8.06
CA GLU A 42 34.96 4.58 6.90
C GLU A 42 33.70 4.11 6.16
N ILE A 43 32.62 3.79 6.88
CA ILE A 43 31.35 3.43 6.27
C ILE A 43 30.73 4.62 5.55
N VAL A 44 30.78 5.82 6.14
CA VAL A 44 30.29 7.05 5.50
C VAL A 44 31.08 7.37 4.23
N LYS A 45 32.41 7.16 4.24
CA LYS A 45 33.24 7.29 3.02
C LYS A 45 32.84 6.27 1.96
N LEU A 46 32.67 5.01 2.35
CA LEU A 46 32.21 3.95 1.45
C LEU A 46 30.83 4.27 0.88
N GLU A 47 29.92 4.81 1.68
CA GLU A 47 28.55 5.14 1.27
C GLU A 47 28.52 6.30 0.26
N LYS A 48 29.29 7.37 0.51
CA LYS A 48 29.43 8.49 -0.45
C LYS A 48 30.04 8.05 -1.78
N LYS A 49 30.91 7.03 -1.76
CA LYS A 49 31.54 6.47 -2.95
C LYS A 49 30.62 5.51 -3.70
N THR A 50 29.79 4.77 -2.97
CA THR A 50 28.94 3.71 -3.54
C THR A 50 27.61 4.25 -4.04
N PHE A 51 27.02 5.24 -3.36
CA PHE A 51 25.69 5.76 -3.67
C PHE A 51 25.73 7.23 -4.09
N PRO A 52 24.89 7.66 -5.06
CA PRO A 52 24.71 9.07 -5.40
C PRO A 52 24.30 9.92 -4.19
N LYS A 53 24.56 11.24 -4.22
CA LYS A 53 24.26 12.16 -3.09
C LYS A 53 22.81 12.09 -2.59
N HIS A 54 21.85 11.82 -3.46
CA HIS A 54 20.42 11.76 -3.11
C HIS A 54 19.99 10.42 -2.48
N GLU A 55 20.83 9.38 -2.58
CA GLU A 55 20.55 8.03 -2.06
C GLU A 55 21.47 7.64 -0.89
N SER A 56 22.57 8.37 -0.70
CA SER A 56 23.53 8.16 0.37
C SER A 56 22.95 8.60 1.72
N LEU A 57 22.98 7.71 2.73
CA LEU A 57 22.65 8.05 4.12
C LEU A 57 23.79 8.78 4.83
N ALA A 58 24.87 9.14 4.14
CA ALA A 58 26.06 9.74 4.75
C ALA A 58 25.79 11.01 5.59
N GLN A 59 24.73 11.76 5.31
CA GLN A 59 24.32 12.93 6.10
C GLN A 59 23.44 12.59 7.31
N THR A 60 22.75 11.45 7.29
CA THR A 60 21.77 11.01 8.29
C THR A 60 22.19 9.70 9.00
N PHE A 61 23.38 9.18 8.71
CA PHE A 61 23.86 7.87 9.14
C PHE A 61 23.88 7.73 10.66
N ASP A 62 24.39 8.74 11.37
CA ASP A 62 24.35 8.79 12.84
C ASP A 62 22.92 8.79 13.41
N GLY A 63 21.96 9.39 12.69
CA GLY A 63 20.56 9.39 13.06
C GLY A 63 19.92 8.00 12.91
N GLU A 64 20.26 7.29 11.84
CA GLU A 64 19.79 5.92 11.60
C GLU A 64 20.35 4.94 12.64
N LEU A 65 21.63 5.07 13.02
CA LEU A 65 22.25 4.24 14.06
C LEU A 65 21.73 4.51 15.47
N ARG A 66 21.06 5.65 15.72
CA ARG A 66 20.44 5.96 17.02
C ARG A 66 19.11 5.24 17.24
N LYS A 67 18.50 4.66 16.19
CA LYS A 67 17.22 3.96 16.31
C LYS A 67 17.40 2.67 17.12
N ARG A 68 16.59 2.49 18.18
CA ARG A 68 16.67 1.31 19.07
C ARG A 68 16.34 -0.01 18.38
N ASN A 69 15.70 0.03 17.22
CA ASN A 69 15.27 -1.13 16.45
C ASN A 69 16.11 -1.34 15.19
N ALA A 70 17.30 -0.76 15.09
CA ALA A 70 18.22 -0.95 13.97
C ALA A 70 19.56 -1.52 14.46
N GLY A 71 20.25 -2.24 13.57
CA GLY A 71 21.58 -2.77 13.80
C GLY A 71 22.44 -2.68 12.54
N LEU A 72 23.76 -2.75 12.74
CA LEU A 72 24.75 -2.63 11.69
C LEU A 72 25.81 -3.71 11.86
N LEU A 73 26.06 -4.48 10.80
CA LEU A 73 27.19 -5.38 10.71
C LEU A 73 28.17 -4.86 9.66
N TYR A 74 29.46 -5.01 9.89
CA TYR A 74 30.51 -4.61 8.97
C TYR A 74 31.58 -5.68 8.88
N VAL A 75 32.27 -5.73 7.74
CA VAL A 75 33.45 -6.57 7.54
C VAL A 75 34.64 -5.65 7.36
N SER A 76 35.71 -5.89 8.13
CA SER A 76 36.97 -5.18 8.01
C SER A 76 38.13 -6.14 7.75
N SER A 77 39.05 -5.77 6.86
CA SER A 77 40.34 -6.44 6.68
C SER A 77 41.44 -5.41 6.76
N ASP A 78 42.52 -5.73 7.48
CA ASP A 78 43.72 -4.89 7.59
C ASP A 78 43.45 -3.43 8.01
N GLY A 79 42.43 -3.22 8.84
CA GLY A 79 42.03 -1.91 9.36
C GLY A 79 41.09 -1.11 8.45
N GLU A 80 40.78 -1.59 7.24
CA GLU A 80 39.85 -0.96 6.31
C GLU A 80 38.48 -1.64 6.32
N THR A 81 37.40 -0.86 6.21
CA THR A 81 36.04 -1.41 6.12
C THR A 81 35.73 -1.82 4.67
N LEU A 82 35.61 -3.13 4.44
CA LEU A 82 35.34 -3.70 3.12
C LEU A 82 33.87 -3.62 2.72
N GLY A 83 32.97 -3.63 3.70
CA GLY A 83 31.54 -3.56 3.46
C GLY A 83 30.73 -3.52 4.74
N TYR A 84 29.46 -3.12 4.61
CA TYR A 84 28.51 -3.05 5.72
C TYR A 84 27.10 -3.45 5.29
N VAL A 85 26.30 -3.88 6.26
CA VAL A 85 24.87 -4.13 6.11
C VAL A 85 24.12 -3.54 7.30
N MET A 86 23.04 -2.82 7.00
CA MET A 86 22.09 -2.30 7.96
C MET A 86 20.81 -3.11 7.92
N TYR A 87 20.26 -3.37 9.09
CA TYR A 87 18.98 -4.03 9.23
C TYR A 87 18.13 -3.33 10.30
N ALA A 88 16.82 -3.41 10.16
CA ALA A 88 15.86 -2.82 11.07
C ALA A 88 14.71 -3.79 11.36
N TRP A 89 14.12 -3.66 12.54
CA TRP A 89 12.90 -4.36 12.93
C TRP A 89 11.76 -3.35 13.01
N PRO A 90 11.04 -3.10 11.91
CA PRO A 90 9.86 -2.23 11.94
C PRO A 90 8.73 -2.80 12.82
N SER A 91 8.69 -4.11 13.04
CA SER A 91 7.75 -4.76 13.98
C SER A 91 8.36 -6.01 14.64
N SER A 92 7.67 -6.61 15.62
CA SER A 92 8.10 -7.86 16.27
C SER A 92 8.09 -9.08 15.34
N LEU A 93 7.36 -8.99 14.22
CA LEU A 93 7.18 -10.10 13.26
C LEU A 93 7.90 -9.86 11.93
N SER A 94 8.54 -8.70 11.76
CA SER A 94 9.17 -8.30 10.50
C SER A 94 10.54 -7.67 10.74
N ALA A 95 11.52 -8.12 9.96
CA ALA A 95 12.83 -7.52 9.87
C ALA A 95 13.12 -7.19 8.41
N SER A 96 13.72 -6.03 8.16
CA SER A 96 14.11 -5.59 6.83
C SER A 96 15.59 -5.26 6.79
N ILE A 97 16.23 -5.58 5.66
CA ILE A 97 17.59 -5.16 5.36
C ILE A 97 17.48 -3.84 4.62
N THR A 98 17.96 -2.76 5.22
CA THR A 98 17.73 -1.39 4.74
C THR A 98 18.82 -0.93 3.80
N LYS A 99 20.07 -1.36 4.04
CA LYS A 99 21.23 -0.98 3.23
C LYS A 99 22.25 -2.11 3.23
N LEU A 100 22.87 -2.35 2.08
CA LEU A 100 24.00 -3.27 1.93
C LEU A 100 24.97 -2.66 0.93
N ALA A 101 26.24 -2.53 1.32
CA ALA A 101 27.27 -2.04 0.42
C ALA A 101 28.59 -2.76 0.66
N VAL A 102 29.30 -3.04 -0.44
CA VAL A 102 30.65 -3.61 -0.43
C VAL A 102 31.50 -2.77 -1.36
N LYS A 103 32.72 -2.46 -0.90
CA LYS A 103 33.75 -1.75 -1.66
C LYS A 103 33.97 -2.43 -3.00
N GLU A 104 34.02 -1.63 -4.05
CA GLU A 104 34.03 -2.12 -5.45
C GLU A 104 35.16 -3.11 -5.73
N SER A 105 36.36 -2.85 -5.21
CA SER A 105 37.54 -3.73 -5.32
C SER A 105 37.40 -5.09 -4.64
N CYS A 106 36.39 -5.25 -3.78
CA CYS A 106 36.17 -6.45 -2.95
C CYS A 106 34.83 -7.13 -3.28
N ARG A 107 34.15 -6.70 -4.35
CA ARG A 107 32.93 -7.36 -4.84
C ARG A 107 33.25 -8.74 -5.39
N ARG A 108 32.27 -9.64 -5.37
CA ARG A 108 32.38 -11.04 -5.86
C ARG A 108 33.37 -11.93 -5.09
N GLN A 109 33.87 -11.48 -3.94
CA GLN A 109 34.77 -12.24 -3.05
C GLN A 109 34.04 -12.85 -1.84
N GLY A 110 32.70 -12.96 -1.89
CA GLY A 110 31.89 -13.57 -0.82
C GLY A 110 31.55 -12.65 0.37
N HIS A 111 32.17 -11.48 0.51
CA HIS A 111 31.91 -10.56 1.64
C HIS A 111 30.45 -10.08 1.73
N GLY A 112 29.81 -9.77 0.59
CA GLY A 112 28.40 -9.35 0.57
C GLY A 112 27.46 -10.48 1.00
N GLU A 113 27.77 -11.71 0.61
CA GLU A 113 27.01 -12.89 1.02
C GLU A 113 27.20 -13.18 2.52
N ALA A 114 28.43 -13.07 3.04
CA ALA A 114 28.72 -13.22 4.46
C ALA A 114 27.97 -12.18 5.31
N LEU A 115 27.98 -10.91 4.91
CA LEU A 115 27.23 -9.83 5.56
C LEU A 115 25.72 -10.12 5.54
N LEU A 116 25.18 -10.53 4.39
CA LEU A 116 23.76 -10.82 4.25
C LEU A 116 23.32 -12.01 5.11
N ARG A 117 24.10 -13.10 5.12
CA ARG A 117 23.84 -14.28 5.96
C ARG A 117 23.87 -13.91 7.45
N ALA A 118 24.89 -13.17 7.89
CA ALA A 118 25.00 -12.70 9.27
C ALA A 118 23.82 -11.80 9.68
N ALA A 119 23.37 -10.90 8.80
CA ALA A 119 22.20 -10.07 9.06
C ALA A 119 20.91 -10.90 9.18
N ILE A 120 20.72 -11.89 8.30
CA ILE A 120 19.56 -12.80 8.36
C ILE A 120 19.57 -13.59 9.67
N ASP A 121 20.72 -14.11 10.10
CA ASP A 121 20.84 -14.88 11.34
C ASP A 121 20.62 -14.00 12.58
N LYS A 122 21.07 -12.74 12.56
CA LYS A 122 20.73 -11.74 13.60
C LYS A 122 19.24 -11.44 13.65
N CYS A 123 18.61 -11.24 12.49
CA CYS A 123 17.16 -11.02 12.40
C CYS A 123 16.35 -12.22 12.91
N ARG A 124 16.84 -13.45 12.69
CA ARG A 124 16.21 -14.69 13.16
C ARG A 124 16.44 -14.96 14.64
N SER A 125 17.64 -14.78 15.15
CA SER A 125 17.97 -15.06 16.57
C SER A 125 17.21 -14.16 17.55
N ARG A 126 16.82 -12.94 17.16
CA ARG A 126 15.92 -12.10 17.97
C ARG A 126 14.51 -12.72 18.11
N LYS A 127 14.09 -13.53 17.14
CA LYS A 127 12.81 -14.27 17.16
C LYS A 127 12.85 -15.43 18.15
N ASP A 128 14.02 -16.03 18.39
CA ASP A 128 14.18 -17.22 19.24
C ASP A 128 14.09 -16.94 20.76
N ASN A 129 14.14 -15.68 21.20
CA ASN A 129 13.72 -15.30 22.58
C ASN A 129 12.19 -15.35 22.77
N THR A 130 11.44 -15.71 21.73
CA THR A 130 10.00 -16.00 21.77
C THR A 130 9.80 -17.36 21.07
N SER A 131 10.04 -18.43 21.83
CA SER A 131 10.20 -19.82 21.37
C SER A 131 9.01 -20.41 20.61
N VAL A 132 9.22 -20.91 19.37
CA VAL A 132 8.57 -22.10 18.75
C VAL A 132 9.49 -22.66 17.64
N PRO A 133 9.72 -24.00 17.53
CA PRO A 133 10.80 -24.58 16.73
C PRO A 133 10.55 -24.67 15.22
N ARG A 134 11.67 -24.82 14.49
CA ARG A 134 11.86 -24.75 13.04
C ARG A 134 11.47 -26.05 12.32
N ALA A 135 10.65 -25.95 11.27
CA ALA A 135 10.50 -27.01 10.28
C ALA A 135 11.60 -26.90 9.21
N SER A 136 12.33 -27.98 9.03
CA SER A 136 13.22 -28.29 7.92
C SER A 136 12.42 -28.33 6.61
N ASN A 137 12.90 -27.66 5.55
CA ASN A 137 13.19 -28.31 4.27
C ASN A 137 13.71 -27.32 3.22
N SER A 138 14.73 -27.80 2.51
CA SER A 138 15.37 -27.25 1.33
C SER A 138 14.39 -27.19 0.15
N SER A 139 14.38 -26.08 -0.60
CA SER A 139 14.00 -26.11 -2.02
C SER A 139 14.63 -24.95 -2.77
N TYR A 140 15.53 -25.30 -3.69
CA TYR A 140 16.13 -24.51 -4.75
C TYR A 140 15.18 -23.47 -5.39
N LEU A 141 15.64 -22.21 -5.47
CA LEU A 141 15.05 -21.20 -6.36
C LEU A 141 15.57 -21.44 -7.80
N LYS A 142 14.65 -21.60 -8.75
CA LYS A 142 14.96 -21.65 -10.19
C LYS A 142 15.34 -20.25 -10.71
N PRO A 143 16.35 -20.10 -11.59
CA PRO A 143 16.63 -18.83 -12.26
C PRO A 143 15.54 -18.48 -13.29
N LEU A 144 15.18 -17.20 -13.38
CA LEU A 144 14.30 -16.64 -14.42
C LEU A 144 15.07 -16.52 -15.76
N PRO A 145 14.37 -16.62 -16.91
CA PRO A 145 14.98 -16.46 -18.23
C PRO A 145 15.28 -14.98 -18.56
N PRO A 146 16.27 -14.71 -19.44
CA PRO A 146 16.65 -13.35 -19.83
C PRO A 146 15.63 -12.73 -20.80
N GLU A 147 15.28 -11.46 -20.57
CA GLU A 147 14.47 -10.65 -21.50
C GLU A 147 15.30 -10.16 -22.70
N PRO A 148 14.67 -9.96 -23.88
CA PRO A 148 15.34 -9.48 -25.08
C PRO A 148 15.51 -7.96 -25.08
N HIS A 149 16.67 -7.52 -25.57
CA HIS A 149 16.97 -6.12 -25.88
C HIS A 149 16.23 -5.65 -27.13
N ASP A 150 15.37 -4.63 -27.00
CA ASP A 150 14.91 -3.84 -28.14
C ASP A 150 15.71 -2.53 -28.26
N ARG A 151 16.36 -2.38 -29.41
CA ARG A 151 16.96 -1.14 -29.91
C ARG A 151 15.94 -0.46 -30.81
N GLY A 152 15.64 0.81 -30.56
CA GLY A 152 14.98 1.65 -31.57
C GLY A 152 14.26 2.87 -31.00
N ALA A 153 14.96 4.00 -30.91
CA ALA A 153 14.38 5.32 -31.15
C ALA A 153 15.51 6.32 -31.41
N THR A 154 15.43 6.94 -32.58
CA THR A 154 16.40 7.84 -33.21
C THR A 154 16.60 9.13 -32.40
N ILE A 155 17.84 9.61 -32.38
CA ILE A 155 18.27 10.87 -31.78
C ILE A 155 18.04 11.97 -32.83
N ASP A 156 17.20 12.94 -32.53
CA ASP A 156 17.13 14.20 -33.28
C ASP A 156 18.02 15.25 -32.58
N ILE A 157 19.03 15.72 -33.32
CA ILE A 157 19.98 16.76 -32.95
C ILE A 157 19.52 18.06 -33.59
N PRO A 158 19.20 19.14 -32.84
CA PRO A 158 19.03 20.46 -33.45
C PRO A 158 20.41 21.06 -33.75
N LEU A 159 20.70 21.27 -35.04
CA LEU A 159 21.85 22.00 -35.54
C LEU A 159 21.59 23.51 -35.49
N ASP A 160 22.65 24.24 -35.13
CA ASP A 160 22.69 25.70 -34.98
C ASP A 160 22.28 26.47 -36.24
N SER A 161 21.66 27.61 -35.99
CA SER A 161 21.34 28.65 -36.96
C SER A 161 22.59 29.48 -37.27
N GLU A 162 23.01 29.53 -38.53
CA GLU A 162 23.81 30.65 -39.04
C GLU A 162 23.33 31.13 -40.42
N LYS A 163 23.11 32.45 -40.46
CA LYS A 163 23.32 33.40 -41.57
C LYS A 163 22.54 33.23 -42.87
N VAL A 164 21.55 34.13 -42.96
CA VAL A 164 21.03 34.73 -44.18
C VAL A 164 22.13 35.54 -44.89
N SER A 165 22.40 35.21 -46.15
CA SER A 165 23.10 36.10 -47.09
C SER A 165 22.28 36.28 -48.37
N SER A 166 21.84 37.52 -48.57
CA SER A 166 21.79 38.27 -49.84
C SER A 166 21.39 37.55 -51.13
N ILE A 167 20.20 37.84 -51.64
CA ILE A 167 19.98 38.07 -53.09
C ILE A 167 19.00 39.25 -53.28
N SER A 168 19.45 40.16 -54.12
CA SER A 168 18.84 41.39 -54.65
C SER A 168 17.56 41.18 -55.46
N SER A 169 16.60 42.12 -55.37
CA SER A 169 16.10 42.95 -56.50
C SER A 169 14.83 43.74 -56.11
N PRO A 170 14.50 44.85 -56.81
CA PRO A 170 13.82 46.02 -56.23
C PRO A 170 12.39 46.24 -56.74
N PHE A 171 11.44 46.72 -55.90
CA PHE A 171 10.41 47.69 -56.34
C PHE A 171 9.54 48.26 -55.19
N PHE A 172 9.30 49.58 -55.28
CA PHE A 172 8.35 50.46 -54.59
C PHE A 172 8.54 50.86 -53.11
N PRO A 173 8.51 52.19 -52.81
CA PRO A 173 8.42 52.68 -51.45
C PRO A 173 6.94 52.93 -51.08
N PHE A 174 6.48 52.35 -49.98
CA PHE A 174 5.33 52.90 -49.26
C PHE A 174 5.78 53.38 -47.89
N ASN A 175 5.67 54.69 -47.71
CA ASN A 175 6.02 55.41 -46.50
C ASN A 175 4.78 55.37 -45.58
N VAL A 176 4.84 54.61 -44.49
CA VAL A 176 3.89 54.76 -43.38
C VAL A 176 4.68 55.00 -42.10
N CYS A 177 4.71 56.27 -41.73
CA CYS A 177 4.88 56.68 -40.34
C CYS A 177 3.58 56.31 -39.61
N SER A 178 3.66 55.50 -38.55
CA SER A 178 2.58 55.43 -37.57
C SER A 178 3.12 55.42 -36.15
N LYS A 179 2.70 56.44 -35.42
CA LYS A 179 2.86 56.64 -33.98
C LYS A 179 2.40 55.39 -33.21
N SER A 180 3.34 54.68 -32.60
CA SER A 180 3.08 53.90 -31.39
C SER A 180 4.38 53.83 -30.58
N GLY A 181 4.61 54.86 -29.75
CA GLY A 181 5.68 54.88 -28.75
C GLY A 181 5.41 54.00 -27.53
N PHE A 182 4.45 53.09 -27.65
CA PHE A 182 4.15 52.01 -26.73
C PHE A 182 4.32 50.73 -27.53
N CYS A 183 4.82 49.64 -26.93
CA CYS A 183 4.88 48.30 -27.55
C CYS A 183 6.16 47.90 -28.32
N LEU A 184 7.34 47.99 -27.68
CA LEU A 184 8.47 47.09 -28.00
C LEU A 184 9.24 46.70 -26.73
N LYS A 185 9.44 47.66 -25.82
CA LYS A 185 10.00 47.37 -24.49
C LYS A 185 9.07 46.49 -23.65
N ASP A 186 7.76 46.74 -23.70
CA ASP A 186 6.76 45.92 -23.01
C ASP A 186 6.61 44.54 -23.65
N LEU A 187 6.74 44.42 -24.98
CA LEU A 187 6.74 43.12 -25.66
C LEU A 187 7.97 42.30 -25.27
N ARG A 188 9.16 42.91 -25.27
CA ARG A 188 10.40 42.23 -24.83
C ARG A 188 10.37 41.87 -23.35
N ALA A 189 9.79 42.72 -22.50
CA ALA A 189 9.62 42.42 -21.07
C ALA A 189 8.63 41.25 -20.87
N LYS A 190 7.54 41.21 -21.63
CA LYS A 190 6.55 40.13 -21.61
C LYS A 190 7.09 38.83 -22.20
N GLU A 191 7.93 38.91 -23.22
CA GLU A 191 8.65 37.77 -23.80
C GLU A 191 9.66 37.19 -22.79
N MET A 192 10.42 38.03 -22.09
CA MET A 192 11.30 37.59 -21.01
C MET A 192 10.53 36.98 -19.83
N GLU A 193 9.37 37.54 -19.47
CA GLU A 193 8.52 36.98 -18.41
C GLU A 193 7.93 35.62 -18.80
N LEU A 194 7.48 35.48 -20.06
CA LEU A 194 6.98 34.20 -20.58
C LEU A 194 8.09 33.15 -20.63
N GLN A 195 9.29 33.52 -21.07
CA GLN A 195 10.43 32.62 -21.11
C GLN A 195 10.89 32.21 -19.70
N ALA A 196 10.79 33.12 -18.72
CA ALA A 196 11.02 32.79 -17.31
C ALA A 196 9.98 31.82 -16.75
N LYS A 197 8.69 32.01 -17.07
CA LYS A 197 7.61 31.10 -16.68
C LYS A 197 7.73 29.74 -17.35
N GLU A 198 8.09 29.68 -18.62
CA GLU A 198 8.33 28.43 -19.35
C GLU A 198 9.48 27.64 -18.74
N ASN A 199 10.58 28.31 -18.40
CA ASN A 199 11.71 27.70 -17.71
C ASN A 199 11.34 27.21 -16.30
N GLU A 200 10.51 27.95 -15.56
CA GLU A 200 10.02 27.52 -14.26
C GLU A 200 9.10 26.30 -14.37
N LEU A 201 8.23 26.28 -15.38
CA LEU A 201 7.28 25.19 -15.62
C LEU A 201 8.02 23.92 -16.04
N ASN A 202 8.97 24.02 -16.97
CA ASN A 202 9.82 22.89 -17.38
C ASN A 202 10.65 22.36 -16.20
N ARG A 203 11.11 23.24 -15.29
CA ARG A 203 11.79 22.79 -14.05
C ARG A 203 10.86 22.00 -13.13
N LYS A 204 9.60 22.44 -12.97
CA LYS A 204 8.59 21.74 -12.16
C LYS A 204 8.17 20.42 -12.81
N GLU A 205 8.03 20.37 -14.13
CA GLU A 205 7.71 19.16 -14.89
C GLU A 205 8.83 18.13 -14.78
N GLN A 206 10.10 18.54 -14.90
CA GLN A 206 11.24 17.65 -14.68
C GLN A 206 11.34 17.16 -13.24
N GLU A 207 10.97 17.99 -12.26
CA GLU A 207 10.95 17.57 -10.86
C GLU A 207 9.79 16.59 -10.57
N LEU A 208 8.61 16.81 -11.16
CA LEU A 208 7.49 15.88 -11.11
C LEU A 208 7.85 14.55 -11.76
N LYS A 209 8.38 14.58 -12.98
CA LYS A 209 8.82 13.37 -13.70
C LYS A 209 9.86 12.57 -12.92
N ARG A 210 10.81 13.24 -12.26
CA ARG A 210 11.79 12.57 -11.38
C ARG A 210 11.15 11.98 -10.12
N ARG A 211 10.13 12.63 -9.55
CA ARG A 211 9.37 12.10 -8.42
C ARG A 211 8.53 10.89 -8.85
N GLU A 212 7.88 10.96 -10.00
CA GLU A 212 7.13 9.85 -10.61
C GLU A 212 8.05 8.67 -10.90
N ASP A 213 9.21 8.90 -11.54
CA ASP A 213 10.21 7.87 -11.83
C ASP A 213 10.81 7.26 -10.55
N ALA A 214 11.01 8.06 -9.49
CA ALA A 214 11.49 7.57 -8.20
C ALA A 214 10.44 6.72 -7.48
N ILE A 215 9.15 7.05 -7.63
CA ILE A 215 8.06 6.25 -7.09
C ILE A 215 7.87 4.96 -7.91
N ALA A 216 7.94 5.03 -9.25
CA ALA A 216 7.90 3.86 -10.12
C ALA A 216 9.06 2.88 -9.84
N LYS A 217 10.26 3.39 -9.55
CA LYS A 217 11.44 2.58 -9.21
C LYS A 217 11.41 1.96 -7.81
N THR A 218 10.63 2.51 -6.89
CA THR A 218 10.52 1.97 -5.52
C THR A 218 9.53 0.81 -5.41
N GLY A 219 8.85 0.41 -6.49
CA GLY A 219 7.90 -0.72 -6.49
C GLY A 219 6.69 -0.49 -5.58
N VAL A 220 6.53 0.72 -5.05
CA VAL A 220 5.30 1.16 -4.41
C VAL A 220 4.37 1.52 -5.55
N VAL A 221 3.57 0.53 -5.97
CA VAL A 221 2.37 0.76 -6.76
C VAL A 221 1.61 1.89 -6.08
N ILE A 222 1.61 3.07 -6.68
CA ILE A 222 0.66 4.12 -6.31
C ILE A 222 -0.70 3.54 -6.71
N GLU A 223 -1.39 2.95 -5.74
CA GLU A 223 -2.81 2.56 -5.80
C GLU A 223 -3.59 3.82 -6.25
N GLU A 224 -4.00 3.86 -7.53
CA GLU A 224 -4.77 4.98 -8.08
C GLU A 224 -6.13 5.04 -7.36
N LYS A 225 -6.44 6.18 -6.75
CA LYS A 225 -7.63 6.36 -5.91
C LYS A 225 -8.88 6.49 -6.79
N ASN A 226 -9.46 5.34 -7.11
CA ASN A 226 -10.62 5.20 -7.99
C ASN A 226 -11.91 5.00 -7.17
N TRP A 227 -12.64 6.10 -6.90
CA TRP A 227 -14.11 6.17 -6.79
C TRP A 227 -14.74 6.66 -5.44
N PRO A 228 -15.79 7.53 -5.51
CA PRO A 228 -16.25 8.31 -6.66
C PRO A 228 -15.39 9.58 -6.88
N ASP A 229 -15.43 10.14 -8.11
CA ASP A 229 -14.57 11.27 -8.55
C ASP A 229 -14.60 12.50 -7.64
N PHE A 230 -15.70 12.70 -6.92
CA PHE A 230 -15.90 13.83 -6.01
C PHE A 230 -15.57 13.52 -4.54
N PHE A 231 -15.28 12.26 -4.18
CA PHE A 231 -14.78 11.84 -2.87
C PHE A 231 -13.89 10.57 -2.98
N PRO A 232 -12.57 10.70 -3.21
CA PRO A 232 -11.67 9.55 -3.29
C PRO A 232 -11.37 8.95 -1.89
N LEU A 233 -12.38 8.28 -1.32
CA LEU A 233 -12.38 7.68 0.01
C LEU A 233 -12.08 6.17 -0.03
N ILE A 234 -12.27 5.49 -1.17
CA ILE A 234 -12.18 4.02 -1.29
C ILE A 234 -11.29 3.65 -2.48
N HIS A 235 -10.28 2.79 -2.24
CA HIS A 235 -9.49 2.17 -3.31
C HIS A 235 -10.26 0.96 -3.87
N HIS A 236 -10.67 1.03 -5.14
CA HIS A 236 -11.40 -0.05 -5.79
C HIS A 236 -10.86 -0.32 -7.20
N ASP A 237 -9.87 -1.22 -7.28
CA ASP A 237 -9.26 -1.65 -8.53
C ASP A 237 -9.30 -3.18 -8.64
N ILE A 238 -10.47 -3.71 -8.98
CA ILE A 238 -10.70 -5.15 -9.20
C ILE A 238 -9.76 -5.74 -10.27
N PRO A 239 -9.57 -5.12 -11.46
CA PRO A 239 -8.82 -5.78 -12.53
C PRO A 239 -7.33 -5.95 -12.20
N ASN A 240 -6.72 -5.03 -11.45
CA ASN A 240 -5.29 -5.09 -11.14
C ASN A 240 -4.97 -5.85 -9.85
N GLU A 241 -5.89 -5.90 -8.87
CA GLU A 241 -5.60 -6.48 -7.54
C GLU A 241 -6.17 -7.87 -7.28
N ILE A 242 -7.20 -8.26 -8.03
CA ILE A 242 -7.90 -9.53 -7.83
C ILE A 242 -7.61 -10.43 -9.01
N PRO A 243 -7.24 -11.70 -8.80
CA PRO A 243 -6.96 -12.59 -9.90
C PRO A 243 -8.22 -12.85 -10.74
N ILE A 244 -8.04 -13.00 -12.06
CA ILE A 244 -9.10 -12.99 -13.09
C ILE A 244 -10.29 -13.93 -12.78
N HIS A 245 -10.03 -15.07 -12.11
CA HIS A 245 -11.08 -16.02 -11.74
C HIS A 245 -11.99 -15.54 -10.60
N LEU A 246 -11.52 -14.65 -9.71
CA LEU A 246 -12.33 -14.05 -8.63
C LEU A 246 -12.98 -12.73 -9.04
N GLN A 247 -12.48 -12.06 -10.09
CA GLN A 247 -12.97 -10.72 -10.48
C GLN A 247 -14.48 -10.72 -10.72
N LYS A 248 -15.02 -11.71 -11.44
CA LYS A 248 -16.47 -11.83 -11.71
C LYS A 248 -17.28 -11.87 -10.42
N ILE A 249 -16.84 -12.67 -9.44
CA ILE A 249 -17.51 -12.80 -8.14
C ILE A 249 -17.42 -11.48 -7.38
N GLN A 250 -16.27 -10.80 -7.41
CA GLN A 250 -16.10 -9.51 -6.76
C GLN A 250 -16.99 -8.42 -7.39
N TYR A 251 -17.11 -8.38 -8.71
CA TYR A 251 -18.02 -7.47 -9.40
C TYR A 251 -19.46 -7.71 -8.99
N VAL A 252 -19.92 -8.97 -8.97
CA VAL A 252 -21.30 -9.27 -8.53
C VAL A 252 -21.50 -8.90 -7.06
N ALA A 253 -20.52 -9.20 -6.19
CA ALA A 253 -20.56 -8.78 -4.80
C ALA A 253 -20.61 -7.26 -4.65
N PHE A 254 -19.86 -6.51 -5.46
CA PHE A 254 -19.95 -5.05 -5.49
C PHE A 254 -21.34 -4.57 -5.95
N THR A 255 -21.93 -5.23 -6.96
CA THR A 255 -23.29 -4.89 -7.39
C THR A 255 -24.34 -5.16 -6.32
N THR A 256 -24.19 -6.18 -5.47
CA THR A 256 -25.10 -6.39 -4.31
C THR A 256 -24.93 -5.29 -3.24
N LEU A 257 -23.73 -4.75 -3.07
CA LEU A 257 -23.54 -3.58 -2.20
C LEU A 257 -24.27 -2.34 -2.74
N LEU A 258 -24.20 -2.10 -4.06
CA LEU A 258 -24.96 -1.04 -4.72
C LEU A 258 -26.47 -1.33 -4.72
N GLY A 259 -26.86 -2.59 -4.85
CA GLY A 259 -28.24 -3.05 -4.78
C GLY A 259 -28.85 -2.74 -3.41
N LEU A 260 -28.12 -2.96 -2.32
CA LEU A 260 -28.51 -2.53 -0.97
C LEU A 260 -28.73 -1.00 -0.89
N VAL A 261 -27.83 -0.19 -1.46
CA VAL A 261 -27.99 1.27 -1.53
C VAL A 261 -29.29 1.61 -2.27
N GLY A 262 -29.53 1.00 -3.42
CA GLY A 262 -30.77 1.17 -4.20
C GLY A 262 -32.03 0.78 -3.41
N CYS A 263 -32.02 -0.37 -2.74
CA CYS A 263 -33.12 -0.84 -1.90
C CYS A 263 -33.44 0.14 -0.77
N LEU A 264 -32.41 0.64 -0.06
CA LEU A 264 -32.58 1.55 1.06
C LEU A 264 -32.98 2.97 0.60
N LEU A 265 -32.49 3.44 -0.55
CA LEU A 265 -32.97 4.69 -1.15
C LEU A 265 -34.45 4.59 -1.54
N TRP A 266 -34.84 3.50 -2.21
CA TRP A 266 -36.25 3.25 -2.52
C TRP A 266 -37.09 3.17 -1.26
N ASN A 267 -36.58 2.54 -0.21
CA ASN A 267 -37.23 2.47 1.09
C ASN A 267 -37.50 3.87 1.67
N ILE A 268 -36.52 4.77 1.64
CA ILE A 268 -36.71 6.17 2.06
C ILE A 268 -37.81 6.84 1.22
N VAL A 269 -37.81 6.68 -0.10
CA VAL A 269 -38.81 7.28 -0.98
C VAL A 269 -40.22 6.77 -0.63
N ALA A 270 -40.41 5.46 -0.56
CA ALA A 270 -41.70 4.85 -0.26
C ALA A 270 -42.22 5.22 1.14
N VAL A 271 -41.35 5.20 2.15
CA VAL A 271 -41.71 5.58 3.52
C VAL A 271 -41.98 7.08 3.64
N THR A 272 -41.31 7.93 2.86
CA THR A 272 -41.60 9.38 2.78
C THR A 272 -43.01 9.62 2.25
N VAL A 273 -43.42 8.92 1.19
CA VAL A 273 -44.80 9.00 0.66
C VAL A 273 -45.81 8.49 1.69
N ALA A 274 -45.50 7.39 2.38
CA ALA A 274 -46.34 6.88 3.46
C ALA A 274 -46.49 7.88 4.62
N TRP A 275 -45.40 8.56 5.00
CA TRP A 275 -45.40 9.60 6.02
C TRP A 275 -46.28 10.80 5.62
N ILE A 276 -46.13 11.31 4.39
CA ILE A 276 -46.96 12.41 3.87
C ILE A 276 -48.46 12.03 3.83
N LYS A 277 -48.77 10.74 3.61
CA LYS A 277 -50.15 10.22 3.60
C LYS A 277 -50.71 9.86 4.98
N GLY A 278 -50.07 10.33 6.06
CA GLY A 278 -50.54 10.13 7.44
C GLY A 278 -49.84 9.01 8.21
N GLY A 279 -48.74 8.48 7.69
CA GLY A 279 -47.84 7.60 8.45
C GLY A 279 -47.14 8.35 9.59
N GLY A 280 -46.64 7.62 10.60
CA GLY A 280 -45.91 8.23 11.71
C GLY A 280 -44.50 8.73 11.31
N PRO A 281 -43.97 9.81 11.89
CA PRO A 281 -42.59 10.25 11.61
C PRO A 281 -41.53 9.25 12.08
N THR A 282 -41.89 8.36 13.01
CA THR A 282 -41.00 7.30 13.53
C THR A 282 -40.61 6.29 12.45
N ILE A 283 -41.53 5.88 11.57
CA ILE A 283 -41.23 4.94 10.47
C ILE A 283 -40.27 5.58 9.46
N TRP A 284 -40.43 6.88 9.21
CA TRP A 284 -39.57 7.65 8.32
C TRP A 284 -38.15 7.79 8.89
N LEU A 285 -38.02 8.16 10.17
CA LEU A 285 -36.70 8.24 10.82
C LEU A 285 -35.96 6.89 10.78
N MET A 286 -36.66 5.79 11.00
CA MET A 286 -36.07 4.45 10.92
C MET A 286 -35.53 4.15 9.51
N SER A 287 -36.21 4.57 8.45
CA SER A 287 -35.72 4.39 7.07
C SER A 287 -34.37 5.08 6.82
N ILE A 288 -34.16 6.26 7.42
CA ILE A 288 -32.90 7.00 7.33
C ILE A 288 -31.81 6.30 8.14
N ILE A 289 -32.14 5.81 9.34
CA ILE A 289 -31.18 5.07 10.18
C ILE A 289 -30.71 3.81 9.44
N TYR A 290 -31.61 3.08 8.78
CA TYR A 290 -31.23 1.91 7.97
C TYR A 290 -30.28 2.28 6.84
N PHE A 291 -30.47 3.42 6.19
CA PHE A 291 -29.55 3.89 5.15
C PHE A 291 -28.17 4.25 5.70
N ILE A 292 -28.12 5.11 6.73
CA ILE A 292 -26.88 5.61 7.33
C ILE A 292 -26.08 4.49 8.00
N ALA A 293 -26.74 3.53 8.66
CA ALA A 293 -26.05 2.42 9.31
C ALA A 293 -25.81 1.24 8.36
N GLY A 294 -26.79 0.94 7.50
CA GLY A 294 -26.78 -0.24 6.64
C GLY A 294 -25.72 -0.17 5.55
N VAL A 295 -25.54 0.97 4.87
CA VAL A 295 -24.56 1.10 3.78
C VAL A 295 -23.12 1.02 4.29
N PRO A 296 -22.69 1.80 5.31
CA PRO A 296 -21.35 1.66 5.87
C PRO A 296 -21.15 0.32 6.58
N GLY A 297 -22.20 -0.19 7.25
CA GLY A 297 -22.18 -1.50 7.90
C GLY A 297 -21.90 -2.62 6.89
N ALA A 298 -22.64 -2.67 5.78
CA ALA A 298 -22.42 -3.64 4.71
C ALA A 298 -21.01 -3.56 4.13
N TYR A 299 -20.53 -2.34 3.86
CA TYR A 299 -19.18 -2.12 3.35
C TYR A 299 -18.10 -2.67 4.31
N VAL A 300 -18.18 -2.34 5.60
CA VAL A 300 -17.17 -2.71 6.59
C VAL A 300 -17.26 -4.18 7.00
N LEU A 301 -18.46 -4.73 7.14
CA LEU A 301 -18.68 -6.05 7.74
C LEU A 301 -18.48 -7.19 6.75
N TRP A 302 -18.84 -7.03 5.48
CA TRP A 302 -18.72 -8.13 4.52
C TRP A 302 -17.97 -7.76 3.25
N TYR A 303 -18.19 -6.58 2.67
CA TYR A 303 -17.57 -6.25 1.39
C TYR A 303 -16.06 -6.07 1.50
N ARG A 304 -15.61 -5.27 2.46
CA ARG A 304 -14.18 -5.03 2.72
C ARG A 304 -13.46 -6.31 3.18
N PRO A 305 -14.01 -7.15 4.07
CA PRO A 305 -13.44 -8.46 4.37
C PRO A 305 -13.34 -9.38 3.15
N LEU A 306 -14.37 -9.43 2.29
CA LEU A 306 -14.35 -10.20 1.05
C LEU A 306 -13.23 -9.72 0.13
N TYR A 307 -13.16 -8.41 -0.13
CA TYR A 307 -12.14 -7.81 -0.98
C TYR A 307 -10.72 -8.13 -0.49
N ARG A 308 -10.48 -7.99 0.82
CA ARG A 308 -9.18 -8.32 1.44
C ARG A 308 -8.87 -9.83 1.38
N ALA A 309 -9.90 -10.68 1.50
CA ALA A 309 -9.74 -12.12 1.38
C ALA A 309 -9.37 -12.52 -0.06
N SER A 310 -10.05 -11.94 -1.05
CA SER A 310 -9.76 -12.12 -2.48
C SER A 310 -8.34 -11.67 -2.85
N ARG A 311 -7.88 -10.53 -2.31
CA ARG A 311 -6.53 -9.99 -2.59
C ARG A 311 -5.40 -10.80 -1.96
N THR A 312 -5.59 -11.28 -0.73
CA THR A 312 -4.51 -11.94 0.05
C THR A 312 -4.62 -13.46 0.12
N ASP A 313 -5.60 -14.03 -0.58
CA ASP A 313 -5.89 -15.47 -0.64
C ASP A 313 -6.14 -16.17 0.72
N SER A 314 -6.27 -15.41 1.82
CA SER A 314 -6.25 -15.92 3.19
C SER A 314 -7.57 -16.58 3.64
N ALA A 315 -7.48 -17.84 4.09
CA ALA A 315 -8.64 -18.63 4.53
C ALA A 315 -9.39 -18.03 5.74
N LEU A 316 -8.67 -17.46 6.71
CA LEU A 316 -9.28 -16.84 7.90
C LEU A 316 -10.12 -15.61 7.54
N LYS A 317 -9.68 -14.80 6.57
CA LYS A 317 -10.43 -13.62 6.11
C LYS A 317 -11.71 -14.01 5.37
N PHE A 318 -11.67 -15.10 4.60
CA PHE A 318 -12.88 -15.70 4.03
C PHE A 318 -13.85 -16.16 5.13
N GLY A 319 -13.34 -16.76 6.21
CA GLY A 319 -14.16 -17.14 7.38
C GLY A 319 -14.91 -15.96 7.98
N THR A 320 -14.23 -14.82 8.20
CA THR A 320 -14.87 -13.59 8.69
C THR A 320 -15.95 -13.07 7.74
N PHE A 321 -15.70 -13.09 6.43
CA PHE A 321 -16.70 -12.74 5.42
C PHE A 321 -17.96 -13.59 5.56
N PHE A 322 -17.85 -14.93 5.60
CA PHE A 322 -19.02 -15.81 5.66
C PHE A 322 -19.93 -15.52 6.84
N VAL A 323 -19.36 -15.29 8.04
CA VAL A 323 -20.14 -15.01 9.25
C VAL A 323 -20.97 -13.73 9.07
N PHE A 324 -20.33 -12.62 8.68
CA PHE A 324 -21.05 -11.36 8.50
C PHE A 324 -21.99 -11.35 7.30
N TYR A 325 -21.66 -12.09 6.25
CA TYR A 325 -22.49 -12.16 5.06
C TYR A 325 -23.77 -12.97 5.29
N VAL A 326 -23.76 -13.98 6.17
CA VAL A 326 -25.00 -14.66 6.61
C VAL A 326 -25.92 -13.69 7.36
N PHE A 327 -25.38 -12.84 8.24
CA PHE A 327 -26.20 -11.80 8.89
C PHE A 327 -26.76 -10.80 7.88
N HIS A 328 -25.99 -10.45 6.85
CA HIS A 328 -26.46 -9.59 5.77
C HIS A 328 -27.61 -10.23 4.96
N ILE A 329 -27.46 -11.49 4.55
CA ILE A 329 -28.53 -12.25 3.87
C ILE A 329 -29.78 -12.32 4.75
N ALA A 330 -29.62 -12.60 6.05
CA ALA A 330 -30.73 -12.65 6.99
C ALA A 330 -31.43 -11.28 7.11
N PHE A 331 -30.67 -10.18 7.13
CA PHE A 331 -31.22 -8.83 7.11
C PHE A 331 -32.00 -8.54 5.82
N CYS A 332 -31.46 -8.86 4.64
CA CYS A 332 -32.16 -8.65 3.38
C CYS A 332 -33.44 -9.50 3.28
N GLY A 333 -33.39 -10.76 3.71
CA GLY A 333 -34.57 -11.63 3.78
C GLY A 333 -35.61 -11.12 4.79
N PHE A 334 -35.16 -10.63 5.95
CA PHE A 334 -36.05 -9.98 6.92
C PHE A 334 -36.69 -8.72 6.35
N ALA A 335 -35.94 -7.89 5.62
CA ALA A 335 -36.47 -6.68 4.99
C ALA A 335 -37.45 -6.99 3.85
N ALA A 336 -37.24 -8.08 3.10
CA ALA A 336 -38.15 -8.54 2.06
C ALA A 336 -39.53 -8.94 2.61
N VAL A 337 -39.57 -9.58 3.78
CA VAL A 337 -40.82 -9.97 4.45
C VAL A 337 -41.40 -8.83 5.29
N ALA A 338 -40.53 -8.12 6.02
CA ALA A 338 -40.81 -7.10 7.03
C ALA A 338 -41.89 -7.48 8.04
N PRO A 339 -41.68 -8.55 8.84
CA PRO A 339 -42.65 -8.96 9.85
C PRO A 339 -42.76 -7.92 10.99
N PRO A 340 -43.97 -7.72 11.57
CA PRO A 340 -44.26 -6.63 12.51
C PRO A 340 -43.74 -6.87 13.94
N VAL A 341 -42.60 -7.55 14.11
CA VAL A 341 -42.14 -8.08 15.41
C VAL A 341 -41.13 -7.18 16.12
N ILE A 342 -40.24 -6.53 15.37
CA ILE A 342 -39.00 -5.92 15.93
C ILE A 342 -38.92 -4.41 15.66
N PHE A 343 -39.56 -3.94 14.58
CA PHE A 343 -39.60 -2.54 14.17
C PHE A 343 -41.03 -2.18 13.83
N GLN A 344 -41.40 -0.89 13.92
CA GLN A 344 -42.65 -0.38 13.36
C GLN A 344 -42.78 -0.92 11.93
N GLY A 345 -43.63 -1.93 11.70
CA GLY A 345 -43.51 -2.88 10.58
C GLY A 345 -43.55 -2.24 9.19
N LYS A 346 -43.99 -0.98 9.13
CA LYS A 346 -44.08 -0.13 7.93
C LYS A 346 -42.80 0.66 7.64
N SER A 347 -41.73 0.51 8.42
CA SER A 347 -40.45 1.21 8.20
C SER A 347 -39.56 0.57 7.13
N LEU A 348 -39.86 -0.68 6.75
CA LEU A 348 -39.25 -1.40 5.65
C LEU A 348 -40.32 -1.73 4.60
N THR A 349 -39.97 -1.59 3.34
CA THR A 349 -40.81 -1.90 2.17
C THR A 349 -40.85 -3.41 1.90
N GLY A 350 -41.27 -4.19 2.90
CA GLY A 350 -41.46 -5.63 2.75
C GLY A 350 -42.85 -6.02 2.27
N PHE A 351 -43.01 -7.29 1.96
CA PHE A 351 -44.25 -7.86 1.43
C PHE A 351 -45.44 -7.72 2.38
N LEU A 352 -45.25 -7.92 3.69
CA LEU A 352 -46.32 -7.80 4.68
C LEU A 352 -46.87 -6.38 4.83
N PRO A 353 -46.05 -5.32 5.06
CA PRO A 353 -46.56 -3.95 5.09
C PRO A 353 -47.10 -3.49 3.74
N ALA A 354 -46.63 -4.04 2.61
CA ALA A 354 -47.20 -3.74 1.29
C ALA A 354 -48.68 -4.18 1.20
N LEU A 355 -49.01 -5.37 1.70
CA LEU A 355 -50.40 -5.87 1.74
C LEU A 355 -51.30 -5.00 2.62
N GLU A 356 -50.83 -4.64 3.82
CA GLU A 356 -51.58 -3.78 4.75
C GLU A 356 -51.82 -2.37 4.19
N LEU A 357 -50.84 -1.82 3.47
CA LEU A 357 -50.95 -0.49 2.88
C LEU A 357 -51.76 -0.50 1.60
N LEU A 358 -51.82 -1.61 0.86
CA LEU A 358 -52.63 -1.74 -0.35
C LEU A 358 -54.12 -1.57 -0.06
N THR A 359 -54.61 -2.10 1.07
CA THR A 359 -56.01 -1.96 1.48
C THR A 359 -56.34 -0.55 1.99
N THR A 360 -55.33 0.21 2.41
CA THR A 360 -55.52 1.56 2.98
C THR A 360 -55.31 2.66 1.94
N ASN A 361 -54.21 2.59 1.20
CA ASN A 361 -53.80 3.54 0.17
C ASN A 361 -53.08 2.77 -0.94
N ALA A 362 -53.80 2.44 -2.02
CA ALA A 362 -53.28 1.61 -3.10
C ALA A 362 -51.94 2.12 -3.68
N ALA A 363 -51.79 3.44 -3.85
CA ALA A 363 -50.55 4.04 -4.32
C ALA A 363 -49.35 3.77 -3.39
N VAL A 364 -49.54 3.85 -2.07
CA VAL A 364 -48.48 3.55 -1.09
C VAL A 364 -48.17 2.06 -1.08
N GLY A 365 -49.21 1.21 -1.14
CA GLY A 365 -49.04 -0.24 -1.23
C GLY A 365 -48.21 -0.66 -2.44
N ILE A 366 -48.47 -0.10 -3.63
CA ILE A 366 -47.70 -0.38 -4.86
C ILE A 366 -46.22 0.01 -4.69
N LEU A 367 -45.92 1.17 -4.10
CA LEU A 367 -44.54 1.58 -3.83
C LEU A 367 -43.81 0.59 -2.90
N TYR A 368 -44.51 0.05 -1.92
CA TYR A 368 -43.98 -0.97 -1.02
C TYR A 368 -43.76 -2.31 -1.72
N PHE A 369 -44.64 -2.71 -2.64
CA PHE A 369 -44.42 -3.91 -3.47
C PHE A 369 -43.18 -3.81 -4.35
N ILE A 370 -42.90 -2.63 -4.92
CA ILE A 370 -41.68 -2.41 -5.71
C ILE A 370 -40.44 -2.59 -4.81
N GLY A 371 -40.47 -2.02 -3.60
CA GLY A 371 -39.39 -2.18 -2.63
C GLY A 371 -39.22 -3.65 -2.20
N ALA A 372 -40.32 -4.37 -1.98
CA ALA A 372 -40.28 -5.80 -1.64
C ALA A 372 -39.67 -6.61 -2.78
N GLY A 373 -39.99 -6.27 -4.04
CA GLY A 373 -39.36 -6.84 -5.22
C GLY A 373 -37.84 -6.64 -5.24
N PHE A 374 -37.37 -5.43 -4.95
CA PHE A 374 -35.94 -5.14 -4.86
C PHE A 374 -35.26 -5.96 -3.75
N PHE A 375 -35.83 -6.00 -2.54
CA PHE A 375 -35.28 -6.82 -1.45
C PHE A 375 -35.29 -8.32 -1.74
N CYS A 376 -36.30 -8.83 -2.46
CA CYS A 376 -36.34 -10.22 -2.91
C CYS A 376 -35.22 -10.53 -3.91
N ILE A 377 -35.06 -9.70 -4.95
CA ILE A 377 -33.98 -9.86 -5.94
C ILE A 377 -32.63 -9.78 -5.25
N GLU A 378 -32.44 -8.80 -4.37
CA GLU A 378 -31.22 -8.61 -3.59
C GLU A 378 -30.91 -9.84 -2.73
N THR A 379 -31.91 -10.40 -2.05
CA THR A 379 -31.73 -11.62 -1.25
C THR A 379 -31.28 -12.81 -2.11
N LEU A 380 -31.89 -13.00 -3.29
CA LEU A 380 -31.53 -14.08 -4.22
C LEU A 380 -30.10 -13.92 -4.76
N LEU A 381 -29.71 -12.69 -5.13
CA LEU A 381 -28.36 -12.39 -5.59
C LEU A 381 -27.33 -12.65 -4.47
N ASN A 382 -27.61 -12.25 -3.23
CA ASN A 382 -26.72 -12.51 -2.10
C ASN A 382 -26.57 -14.02 -1.80
N ILE A 383 -27.65 -14.81 -1.93
CA ILE A 383 -27.59 -16.27 -1.84
C ILE A 383 -26.70 -16.86 -2.95
N TRP A 384 -26.83 -16.36 -4.18
CA TRP A 384 -25.98 -16.81 -5.28
C TRP A 384 -24.50 -16.47 -5.04
N VAL A 385 -24.19 -15.25 -4.56
CA VAL A 385 -22.82 -14.82 -4.25
C VAL A 385 -22.18 -15.71 -3.18
N ILE A 386 -22.88 -15.99 -2.07
CA ILE A 386 -22.31 -16.85 -1.02
C ILE A 386 -22.04 -18.26 -1.53
N GLN A 387 -22.89 -18.80 -2.41
CA GLN A 387 -22.67 -20.10 -3.05
C GLN A 387 -21.40 -20.10 -3.91
N GLN A 388 -21.19 -19.07 -4.73
CA GLN A 388 -20.00 -18.96 -5.57
C GLN A 388 -18.72 -18.83 -4.75
N VAL A 389 -18.72 -17.96 -3.72
CA VAL A 389 -17.57 -17.78 -2.83
C VAL A 389 -17.29 -19.05 -2.05
N TYR A 390 -18.34 -19.74 -1.58
CA TYR A 390 -18.20 -21.01 -0.85
C TYR A 390 -17.67 -22.14 -1.74
N ALA A 391 -18.15 -22.25 -2.98
CA ALA A 391 -17.66 -23.22 -3.96
C ALA A 391 -16.15 -23.01 -4.23
N TYR A 392 -15.73 -21.76 -4.44
CA TYR A 392 -14.33 -21.39 -4.58
C TYR A 392 -13.51 -21.73 -3.31
N PHE A 393 -14.02 -21.39 -2.12
CA PHE A 393 -13.34 -21.65 -0.85
C PHE A 393 -13.18 -23.15 -0.56
N ARG A 394 -14.16 -23.97 -0.92
CA ARG A 394 -14.10 -25.42 -0.75
C ARG A 394 -13.19 -26.09 -1.78
N GLY A 395 -13.26 -25.64 -3.04
CA GLY A 395 -12.45 -26.18 -4.14
C GLY A 395 -10.96 -25.88 -4.01
N SER A 396 -10.59 -24.80 -3.31
CA SER A 396 -9.19 -24.37 -3.12
C SER A 396 -8.46 -25.06 -1.96
N GLY A 397 -9.08 -26.00 -1.24
CA GLY A 397 -8.45 -26.69 -0.08
C GLY A 397 -8.34 -25.83 1.19
N LYS A 398 -8.69 -24.55 1.12
CA LYS A 398 -8.63 -23.58 2.23
C LYS A 398 -9.51 -23.96 3.41
N ALA A 399 -10.62 -24.64 3.17
CA ALA A 399 -11.47 -25.17 4.23
C ALA A 399 -10.72 -26.17 5.14
N ALA A 400 -9.83 -26.99 4.57
CA ALA A 400 -9.02 -27.93 5.34
C ALA A 400 -7.88 -27.21 6.08
N GLN A 401 -7.27 -26.20 5.45
CA GLN A 401 -6.26 -25.35 6.10
C GLN A 401 -6.82 -24.63 7.31
N MET A 402 -7.98 -23.99 7.18
CA MET A 402 -8.66 -23.30 8.29
C MET A 402 -8.96 -24.24 9.46
N LYS A 403 -9.43 -25.47 9.17
CA LYS A 403 -9.65 -26.49 10.20
C LYS A 403 -8.37 -26.88 10.92
N ARG A 404 -7.25 -27.03 10.20
CA ARG A 404 -5.94 -27.32 10.79
C ARG A 404 -5.45 -26.16 11.65
N GLU A 405 -5.54 -24.92 11.16
CA GLU A 405 -5.13 -23.73 11.91
C GLU A 405 -5.98 -23.51 13.16
N ALA A 406 -7.30 -23.72 13.09
CA ALA A 406 -8.19 -23.65 14.24
C ALA A 406 -7.90 -24.75 15.28
N ALA A 407 -7.63 -25.98 14.82
CA ALA A 407 -7.22 -27.07 15.71
C ALA A 407 -5.90 -26.74 16.42
N THR A 408 -4.88 -26.27 15.68
CA THR A 408 -3.60 -25.85 16.25
C THR A 408 -3.74 -24.68 17.23
N SER A 409 -4.56 -23.67 16.90
CA SER A 409 -4.81 -22.52 17.77
C SER A 409 -5.55 -22.91 19.06
N THR A 410 -6.44 -23.91 19.00
CA THR A 410 -7.14 -24.41 20.18
C THR A 410 -6.18 -25.19 21.07
N LEU A 411 -5.32 -26.02 20.47
CA LEU A 411 -4.27 -26.78 21.16
C LEU A 411 -3.27 -25.85 21.87
N MET A 412 -2.80 -24.79 21.20
CA MET A 412 -1.90 -23.79 21.79
C MET A 412 -2.54 -22.90 22.87
N ARG A 413 -3.88 -22.86 22.96
CA ARG A 413 -4.59 -22.17 24.06
C ARG A 413 -4.89 -23.09 25.25
N ALA A 414 -4.83 -24.40 25.04
CA ALA A 414 -5.11 -25.41 26.05
C ALA A 414 -3.85 -25.89 26.78
N LEU A 415 -2.67 -25.74 26.14
CA LEU A 415 -1.34 -25.82 26.76
C LEU A 415 -1.00 -24.48 27.41
#